data_AF-A0A9D4M1L0-F1
#
_entry.id   AF-A0A9D4M1L0-F1
#
_cell.length_a   1.000
_cell.length_b   1.000
_cell.length_c   1.000
_cell.angle_alpha   90.00
_cell.angle_beta   90.00
_cell.angle_gamma   90.00
#
_symmetry.space_group_name_H-M   'P 1'
#
loop_
_entity.id
_entity.type
_entity.pdbx_description
1 polymer ?
#
loop_
_entity_poly.entity_id
_entity_poly.type
_entity_poly.pdbx_seq_one_letter_code
_entity_poly.pdbx_strand_id
1 'polypeptide(L)'
;MMFDLFIFAGIFIVFFVTFCVMYQANLYPNSPNSRTFIWDKFWHTPFWQIFGELFVDEIGRGPLSANCTTDESVWRPQGGTNRCPTGTYMVAFIGAIYMILTHIVLNNLLIAMFSHTFANVQEKSGHIWKYYCYGIVREYYTRPVLCPPLIILVHIYRTLRYVRFRCGDCVYDNEFRLKDKEGFYSKHLLKFADAAAKRCIKQNKNAQTQEF
;
A
#
# COMPACT_ATOMS: atom_id res chain seq x y z
N MET A 1 10.01 0.82 0.93
CA MET A 1 8.83 -0.04 0.85
C MET A 1 8.19 0.01 -0.53
N MET A 2 7.57 1.13 -0.95
CA MET A 2 6.98 1.19 -2.29
C MET A 2 8.01 1.03 -3.42
N PHE A 3 9.21 1.60 -3.26
CA PHE A 3 10.29 1.42 -4.25
C PHE A 3 10.72 -0.05 -4.39
N ASP A 4 10.94 -0.73 -3.27
CA ASP A 4 11.29 -2.17 -3.24
C ASP A 4 10.16 -3.02 -3.84
N LEU A 5 8.91 -2.64 -3.58
CA LEU A 5 7.72 -3.23 -4.19
C LEU A 5 7.70 -3.06 -5.70
N PHE A 6 8.05 -1.89 -6.23
CA PHE A 6 8.09 -1.67 -7.68
C PHE A 6 9.18 -2.48 -8.38
N ILE A 7 10.36 -2.60 -7.78
CA ILE A 7 11.44 -3.46 -8.31
C ILE A 7 10.99 -4.92 -8.31
N PHE A 8 10.43 -5.40 -7.20
CA PHE A 8 9.91 -6.76 -7.12
C PHE A 8 8.77 -7.01 -8.11
N ALA A 9 7.84 -6.07 -8.25
CA ALA A 9 6.74 -6.16 -9.22
C ALA A 9 7.27 -6.26 -10.65
N GLY A 10 8.35 -5.56 -11.00
CA GLY A 10 9.02 -5.71 -12.30
C GLY A 10 9.53 -7.13 -12.54
N ILE A 11 10.23 -7.71 -11.57
CA ILE A 11 10.73 -9.10 -11.64
C ILE A 11 9.57 -10.08 -11.78
N PHE A 12 8.52 -9.89 -10.98
CA PHE A 12 7.33 -10.72 -11.01
C PHE A 12 6.60 -10.64 -12.36
N ILE A 13 6.44 -9.45 -12.95
CA ILE A 13 5.79 -9.26 -14.26
C ILE A 13 6.55 -10.02 -15.35
N VAL A 14 7.88 -9.92 -15.39
CA VAL A 14 8.69 -10.65 -16.38
C VAL A 14 8.51 -12.16 -16.25
N PHE A 15 8.55 -12.66 -15.02
CA PHE A 15 8.34 -14.08 -14.74
C PHE A 15 6.92 -14.54 -15.10
N PHE A 16 5.91 -13.74 -14.75
CA PHE A 16 4.51 -14.01 -15.01
C PHE A 16 4.17 -14.03 -16.50
N VAL A 17 4.64 -13.04 -17.27
CA VAL A 17 4.47 -13.01 -18.74
C VAL A 17 5.07 -14.26 -19.38
N THR A 18 6.28 -14.64 -18.98
CA THR A 18 6.97 -15.82 -19.51
C THR A 18 6.15 -17.09 -19.27
N PHE A 19 5.58 -17.24 -18.07
CA PHE A 19 4.67 -18.33 -17.75
C PHE A 19 3.39 -18.28 -18.58
N CYS A 20 2.73 -17.12 -18.68
CA CYS A 20 1.49 -16.96 -19.46
C CYS A 20 1.69 -17.39 -20.92
N VAL A 21 2.78 -16.93 -21.55
CA VAL A 21 3.12 -17.30 -22.93
C VAL A 21 3.35 -18.81 -23.05
N MET A 22 4.18 -19.38 -22.17
CA MET A 22 4.49 -20.81 -22.21
C MET A 22 3.27 -21.69 -21.95
N TYR A 23 2.42 -21.30 -20.99
CA TYR A 23 1.21 -22.01 -20.63
C TYR A 23 0.18 -21.97 -21.76
N GLN A 24 -0.10 -20.78 -22.32
CA GLN A 24 -1.09 -20.62 -23.39
C GLN A 24 -0.64 -21.19 -24.73
N ALA A 25 0.65 -21.10 -25.06
CA ALA A 25 1.20 -21.70 -26.28
C ALA A 25 1.01 -23.22 -26.32
N ASN A 26 1.06 -23.88 -25.15
CA ASN A 26 0.82 -25.32 -25.04
C ASN A 26 -0.67 -25.68 -24.92
N LEU A 27 -1.49 -24.83 -24.29
CA LEU A 27 -2.91 -25.12 -24.05
C LEU A 27 -3.82 -24.84 -25.26
N TYR A 28 -3.57 -23.73 -25.97
CA TYR A 28 -4.36 -23.28 -27.13
C TYR A 28 -3.47 -22.88 -28.32
N PRO A 29 -2.88 -23.86 -29.03
CA PRO A 29 -2.04 -23.57 -30.20
C PRO A 29 -2.86 -22.91 -31.32
N ASN A 30 -2.27 -21.90 -31.98
CA ASN A 30 -2.86 -21.17 -33.11
C ASN A 30 -4.23 -20.51 -32.83
N SER A 31 -4.47 -20.07 -31.60
CA SER A 31 -5.66 -19.29 -31.24
C SER A 31 -5.62 -17.87 -31.85
N PRO A 32 -6.76 -17.30 -32.29
CA PRO A 32 -6.81 -15.94 -32.79
C PRO A 32 -6.56 -14.95 -31.65
N ASN A 33 -5.84 -13.86 -31.96
CA ASN A 33 -5.58 -12.76 -31.04
C ASN A 33 -6.83 -11.89 -30.80
N SER A 34 -7.91 -12.49 -30.29
CA SER A 34 -9.11 -11.75 -29.90
C SER A 34 -8.88 -11.05 -28.55
N ARG A 35 -9.50 -9.88 -28.38
CA ARG A 35 -9.41 -9.13 -27.11
C ARG A 35 -9.94 -9.96 -25.94
N THR A 36 -11.03 -10.68 -26.15
CA THR A 36 -11.63 -11.57 -25.15
C THR A 36 -10.67 -12.68 -24.74
N PHE A 37 -9.96 -13.30 -25.69
CA PHE A 37 -8.96 -14.32 -25.39
C PHE A 37 -7.79 -13.78 -24.55
N ILE A 38 -7.29 -12.59 -24.89
CA ILE A 38 -6.17 -11.97 -24.17
C ILE A 38 -6.54 -11.67 -22.70
N TRP A 39 -7.73 -11.16 -22.45
CA TRP A 39 -8.14 -10.83 -21.08
C TRP A 39 -8.54 -12.07 -20.27
N ASP A 40 -9.42 -12.90 -20.83
CA ASP A 40 -10.04 -14.01 -20.11
C ASP A 40 -9.11 -15.23 -19.97
N LYS A 41 -8.41 -15.61 -21.04
CA LYS A 41 -7.56 -16.81 -21.03
C LYS A 41 -6.10 -16.46 -20.79
N PHE A 42 -5.54 -15.49 -21.50
CA PHE A 42 -4.10 -15.21 -21.41
C PHE A 42 -3.68 -14.59 -20.07
N TRP A 43 -4.44 -13.65 -19.51
CA TRP A 43 -4.07 -13.01 -18.25
C TRP A 43 -4.79 -13.57 -17.02
N HIS A 44 -6.11 -13.69 -17.07
CA HIS A 44 -6.92 -14.00 -15.89
C HIS A 44 -6.66 -15.42 -15.37
N THR A 45 -6.70 -16.45 -16.23
CA THR A 45 -6.47 -17.85 -15.83
C THR A 45 -5.13 -18.06 -15.10
N PRO A 46 -3.96 -17.72 -15.68
CA PRO A 46 -2.68 -17.94 -15.00
C PRO A 46 -2.48 -17.03 -13.77
N PHE A 47 -3.13 -15.86 -13.72
CA PHE A 47 -3.09 -14.98 -12.55
C PHE A 47 -3.76 -15.63 -11.33
N TRP A 48 -4.97 -16.14 -11.48
CA TRP A 48 -5.69 -16.82 -10.40
C TRP A 48 -5.04 -18.15 -9.99
N GLN A 49 -4.37 -18.81 -10.92
CA GLN A 49 -3.56 -19.98 -10.62
C GLN A 49 -2.46 -19.68 -9.60
N ILE A 50 -1.88 -18.47 -9.60
CA ILE A 50 -0.90 -18.06 -8.57
C ILE A 50 -1.51 -18.08 -7.17
N PHE A 51 -2.80 -17.78 -7.02
CA PHE A 51 -3.49 -17.78 -5.73
C PHE A 51 -4.04 -19.16 -5.33
N GLY A 52 -3.77 -20.19 -6.14
CA GLY A 52 -4.18 -21.56 -5.87
C GLY A 52 -5.50 -21.98 -6.52
N GLU A 53 -6.11 -21.12 -7.34
CA GLU A 53 -7.25 -21.50 -8.17
C GLU A 53 -6.75 -22.19 -9.45
N LEU A 54 -6.50 -23.50 -9.34
CA LEU A 54 -6.21 -24.33 -10.49
C LEU A 54 -7.55 -24.71 -11.12
N PHE A 55 -7.90 -24.09 -12.26
CA PHE A 55 -9.10 -24.43 -13.05
C PHE A 55 -8.97 -25.84 -13.70
N VAL A 56 -8.70 -26.87 -12.90
CA VAL A 56 -8.42 -28.25 -13.34
C VAL A 56 -9.58 -28.81 -14.15
N ASP A 57 -10.82 -28.39 -13.86
CA ASP A 57 -12.00 -28.81 -14.61
C ASP A 57 -12.08 -28.18 -16.00
N GLU A 58 -11.53 -26.98 -16.20
CA GLU A 58 -11.36 -26.40 -17.54
C GLU A 58 -10.17 -27.03 -18.27
N ILE A 59 -9.07 -27.38 -17.59
CA ILE A 59 -7.81 -27.80 -18.24
C ILE A 59 -7.73 -29.32 -18.44
N GLY A 60 -8.38 -30.07 -17.57
CA GLY A 60 -8.36 -31.53 -17.51
C GLY A 60 -9.31 -32.17 -18.52
N ARG A 61 -9.07 -33.46 -18.79
CA ARG A 61 -9.94 -34.33 -19.61
C ARG A 61 -11.28 -34.64 -18.92
N GLY A 62 -11.92 -33.65 -18.29
CA GLY A 62 -13.29 -33.76 -17.80
C GLY A 62 -14.27 -33.87 -18.98
N PRO A 63 -15.46 -34.43 -18.78
CA PRO A 63 -16.44 -34.57 -19.86
C PRO A 63 -16.77 -33.16 -20.35
N LEU A 64 -16.41 -32.93 -21.61
CA LEU A 64 -16.88 -31.88 -22.51
C LEU A 64 -17.87 -30.91 -21.81
N SER A 65 -17.39 -29.74 -21.39
CA SER A 65 -18.30 -28.62 -21.20
C SER A 65 -19.09 -28.52 -22.51
N ALA A 66 -20.42 -28.60 -22.43
CA ALA A 66 -21.29 -29.04 -23.53
C ALA A 66 -21.27 -28.17 -24.81
N ASN A 67 -20.41 -27.15 -24.89
CA ASN A 67 -20.32 -26.14 -25.96
C ASN A 67 -18.88 -25.84 -26.42
N CYS A 68 -17.94 -26.81 -26.38
CA CYS A 68 -16.61 -26.63 -26.96
C CYS A 68 -16.37 -27.52 -28.19
N THR A 69 -15.58 -27.05 -29.16
CA THR A 69 -15.28 -27.78 -30.40
C THR A 69 -13.78 -27.83 -30.67
N THR A 70 -13.28 -28.95 -31.18
CA THR A 70 -11.86 -29.12 -31.60
C THR A 70 -11.62 -28.73 -33.05
N ASP A 71 -12.67 -28.73 -33.88
CA ASP A 71 -12.60 -28.47 -35.32
C ASP A 71 -12.32 -27.00 -35.63
N GLU A 72 -11.24 -26.75 -36.38
CA GLU A 72 -10.73 -25.43 -36.72
C GLU A 72 -11.71 -24.56 -37.50
N SER A 73 -12.51 -25.16 -38.38
CA SER A 73 -13.52 -24.43 -39.15
C SER A 73 -14.66 -23.88 -38.29
N VAL A 74 -14.85 -24.41 -37.07
CA VAL A 74 -15.99 -24.08 -36.20
C VAL A 74 -15.63 -23.04 -35.15
N TRP A 75 -14.45 -23.11 -34.53
CA TRP A 75 -14.04 -22.16 -33.47
C TRP A 75 -13.28 -20.92 -33.97
N ARG A 76 -12.73 -20.95 -35.20
CA ARG A 76 -11.94 -19.83 -35.78
C ARG A 76 -12.77 -18.65 -36.31
N PRO A 77 -13.98 -18.81 -36.87
CA PRO A 77 -14.80 -17.69 -37.34
C PRO A 77 -15.25 -16.74 -36.22
N GLN A 78 -15.51 -15.47 -36.55
CA GLN A 78 -16.12 -14.52 -35.60
C GLN A 78 -17.54 -15.01 -35.24
N GLY A 79 -17.75 -15.43 -33.98
CA GLY A 79 -18.99 -16.05 -33.51
C GLY A 79 -18.98 -17.58 -33.44
N GLY A 80 -17.83 -18.22 -33.65
CA GLY A 80 -17.64 -19.66 -33.43
C GLY A 80 -17.76 -20.08 -31.95
N THR A 81 -17.96 -21.37 -31.71
CA THR A 81 -17.96 -21.96 -30.35
C THR A 81 -16.57 -21.93 -29.73
N ASN A 82 -16.50 -22.00 -28.39
CA ASN A 82 -15.22 -21.96 -27.68
C ASN A 82 -14.35 -23.17 -28.06
N ARG A 83 -13.05 -22.95 -28.27
CA ARG A 83 -12.10 -24.04 -28.53
C ARG A 83 -11.93 -24.88 -27.27
N CYS A 84 -11.93 -26.21 -27.41
CA CYS A 84 -11.60 -27.09 -26.27
C CYS A 84 -10.09 -27.02 -25.94
N PRO A 85 -9.72 -27.04 -24.66
CA PRO A 85 -8.31 -27.04 -24.23
C PRO A 85 -7.62 -28.34 -24.63
N THR A 86 -6.41 -28.22 -25.17
CA THR A 86 -5.59 -29.39 -25.52
C THR A 86 -4.72 -29.77 -24.31
N GLY A 87 -5.34 -30.46 -23.35
CA GLY A 87 -4.68 -30.86 -22.10
C GLY A 87 -3.55 -31.87 -22.32
N THR A 88 -2.31 -31.38 -22.42
CA THR A 88 -1.08 -32.19 -22.42
C THR A 88 -0.47 -32.25 -21.02
N TYR A 89 0.22 -33.35 -20.71
CA TYR A 89 0.96 -33.51 -19.44
C TYR A 89 2.00 -32.40 -19.22
N MET A 90 2.50 -31.80 -20.30
CA MET A 90 3.43 -30.66 -20.24
C MET A 90 2.81 -29.44 -19.55
N VAL A 91 1.54 -29.12 -19.81
CA VAL A 91 0.86 -27.96 -19.22
C VAL A 91 0.75 -28.11 -17.71
N ALA A 92 0.40 -29.31 -17.23
CA ALA A 92 0.33 -29.63 -15.81
C ALA A 92 1.72 -29.52 -15.14
N PHE A 93 2.76 -30.03 -15.80
CA PHE A 93 4.14 -29.95 -15.30
C PHE A 93 4.64 -28.50 -15.20
N ILE A 94 4.42 -27.70 -16.24
CA ILE A 94 4.76 -26.27 -16.29
C ILE A 94 4.02 -25.51 -15.17
N GLY A 95 2.72 -25.77 -15.00
CA GLY A 95 1.91 -25.19 -13.94
C GLY A 95 2.41 -25.52 -12.54
N ALA A 96 2.81 -26.78 -12.30
CA ALA A 96 3.33 -27.22 -11.01
C ALA A 96 4.67 -26.55 -10.66
N ILE A 97 5.63 -26.51 -11.61
CA ILE A 97 6.91 -25.82 -11.41
C ILE A 97 6.67 -24.33 -11.12
N TYR A 98 5.78 -23.69 -11.87
CA TYR A 98 5.48 -22.27 -11.70
C TYR A 98 4.88 -21.95 -10.33
N MET A 99 3.94 -22.78 -9.86
CA MET A 99 3.35 -22.67 -8.51
C MET A 99 4.43 -22.76 -7.43
N ILE A 100 5.34 -23.73 -7.54
CA ILE A 100 6.45 -23.92 -6.60
C ILE A 100 7.37 -22.70 -6.60
N LEU A 101 7.81 -22.24 -7.77
CA LEU A 101 8.69 -21.09 -7.89
C LEU A 101 8.04 -19.81 -7.33
N THR A 102 6.74 -19.60 -7.60
CA THR A 102 6.05 -18.40 -7.15
C THR A 102 5.85 -18.40 -5.63
N HIS A 103 5.42 -19.54 -5.06
CA HIS A 103 5.15 -19.62 -3.62
C HIS A 103 6.39 -19.78 -2.76
N ILE A 104 7.37 -20.57 -3.19
CA ILE A 104 8.56 -20.84 -2.37
C ILE A 104 9.65 -19.79 -2.60
N VAL A 105 9.83 -19.29 -3.83
CA VAL A 105 10.92 -18.35 -4.12
C VAL A 105 10.43 -16.92 -4.07
N LEU A 106 9.46 -16.54 -4.92
CA LEU A 106 9.06 -15.14 -5.09
C LEU A 106 8.36 -14.57 -3.85
N ASN A 107 7.39 -15.27 -3.27
CA ASN A 107 6.68 -14.78 -2.09
C ASN A 107 7.60 -14.67 -0.86
N ASN A 108 8.48 -15.65 -0.64
CA ASN A 108 9.43 -15.61 0.48
C ASN A 108 10.46 -14.48 0.32
N LEU A 109 10.92 -14.24 -0.91
CA LEU A 109 11.79 -13.11 -1.22
C LEU A 109 11.09 -11.77 -0.94
N LEU A 110 9.83 -11.62 -1.36
CA LEU A 110 9.03 -10.42 -1.12
C LEU A 110 8.89 -10.13 0.38
N ILE A 111 8.52 -11.16 1.15
CA ILE A 111 8.38 -11.07 2.60
C ILE A 111 9.71 -10.67 3.25
N ALA A 112 10.83 -11.26 2.81
CA ALA A 112 12.16 -10.94 3.32
C ALA A 112 12.55 -9.48 3.05
N MET A 113 12.33 -8.97 1.83
CA MET A 113 12.61 -7.57 1.48
C MET A 113 11.75 -6.60 2.29
N PHE A 114 10.46 -6.91 2.49
CA PHE A 114 9.59 -6.09 3.33
C PHE A 114 10.01 -6.09 4.79
N SER A 115 10.36 -7.25 5.34
CA SER A 115 10.87 -7.36 6.71
C SER A 115 12.13 -6.52 6.92
N HIS A 116 13.12 -6.65 6.02
CA HIS A 116 14.35 -5.87 6.09
C HIS A 116 14.09 -4.36 5.99
N THR A 117 13.25 -3.94 5.05
CA THR A 117 12.92 -2.52 4.88
C THR A 117 12.12 -1.98 6.05
N PHE A 118 11.21 -2.79 6.61
CA PHE A 118 10.43 -2.43 7.79
C PHE A 118 11.33 -2.16 8.98
N ALA A 119 12.27 -3.07 9.27
CA ALA A 119 13.23 -2.89 10.34
C ALA A 119 14.05 -1.60 10.17
N ASN A 120 14.54 -1.32 8.96
CA ASN A 120 15.34 -0.12 8.68
C ASN A 120 14.55 1.20 8.75
N VAL A 121 13.24 1.16 8.45
CA VAL A 121 12.39 2.35 8.33
C VAL A 121 11.59 2.62 9.60
N GLN A 122 11.38 1.64 10.47
CA GLN A 122 10.52 1.75 11.66
C GLN A 122 11.00 2.82 12.64
N GLU A 123 12.30 2.88 12.95
CA GLU A 123 12.85 3.86 13.88
C GLU A 123 12.64 5.29 13.36
N LYS A 124 13.07 5.57 12.13
CA LYS A 124 12.94 6.90 11.50
C LYS A 124 11.48 7.32 11.34
N SER A 125 10.60 6.37 11.00
CA SER A 125 9.17 6.64 10.81
C SER A 125 8.48 7.00 12.12
N GLY A 126 8.91 6.43 13.26
CA GLY A 126 8.36 6.78 14.57
C GLY A 126 8.60 8.24 14.95
N HIS A 127 9.77 8.80 14.62
CA HIS A 127 10.06 10.21 14.84
C HIS A 127 9.23 11.12 13.93
N ILE A 128 9.14 10.76 12.65
CA ILE A 128 8.35 11.49 11.65
C ILE A 128 6.86 11.47 12.01
N TRP A 129 6.34 10.33 12.46
CA TRP A 129 4.96 10.21 12.93
C TRP A 129 4.65 11.17 14.07
N LYS A 130 5.53 11.28 15.08
CA LYS A 130 5.36 12.24 16.19
C LYS A 130 5.30 13.69 15.69
N TYR A 131 6.12 14.03 14.69
CA TYR A 131 6.08 15.35 14.06
C TYR A 131 4.75 15.60 13.34
N TYR A 132 4.27 14.63 12.55
CA TYR A 132 2.96 14.72 11.90
C TYR A 132 1.81 14.82 12.90
N CYS A 133 1.83 14.02 13.97
CA CYS A 133 0.83 14.11 15.04
C CYS A 133 0.79 15.51 15.65
N TYR A 134 1.94 16.13 15.91
CA TYR A 134 1.97 17.52 16.38
C TYR A 134 1.33 18.47 15.35
N GLY A 135 1.67 18.33 14.07
CA GLY A 135 1.08 19.12 12.99
C GLY A 135 -0.44 18.98 12.92
N ILE A 136 -0.95 17.76 13.01
CA ILE A 136 -2.37 17.45 13.01
C ILE A 136 -3.04 18.08 14.23
N VAL A 137 -2.50 17.86 15.44
CA VAL A 137 -3.06 18.45 16.67
C VAL A 137 -3.10 19.98 16.58
N ARG A 138 -2.03 20.60 16.08
CA ARG A 138 -1.96 22.05 15.86
C ARG A 138 -3.02 22.54 14.88
N GLU A 139 -3.25 21.80 13.79
CA GLU A 139 -4.29 22.13 12.82
C GLU A 139 -5.68 22.03 13.46
N TYR A 140 -6.00 20.90 14.10
CA TYR A 140 -7.29 20.67 14.74
C TYR A 140 -7.61 21.68 15.84
N TYR A 141 -6.60 22.17 16.57
CA TYR A 141 -6.78 23.23 17.56
C TYR A 141 -7.34 24.53 16.96
N THR A 142 -6.95 24.87 15.73
CA THR A 142 -7.39 26.12 15.06
C THR A 142 -8.71 25.98 14.31
N ARG A 143 -9.20 24.75 14.11
CA ARG A 143 -10.44 24.48 13.38
C ARG A 143 -11.65 24.78 14.29
N PRO A 144 -12.76 25.30 13.75
CA PRO A 144 -13.98 25.48 14.52
C PRO A 144 -14.57 24.12 14.94
N VAL A 145 -15.20 24.07 16.11
CA VAL A 145 -15.65 22.83 16.79
C VAL A 145 -16.84 22.14 16.09
N LEU A 146 -17.47 22.79 15.11
CA LEU A 146 -18.70 22.28 14.49
C LEU A 146 -18.42 21.22 13.41
N CYS A 147 -19.31 20.23 13.34
CA CYS A 147 -19.30 19.14 12.35
C CYS A 147 -19.26 19.70 10.90
N PRO A 148 -18.62 19.01 9.92
CA PRO A 148 -18.46 19.50 8.54
C PRO A 148 -19.71 20.12 7.87
N PRO A 149 -20.95 19.58 8.01
CA PRO A 149 -22.12 20.24 7.39
C PRO A 149 -22.49 21.57 8.05
N LEU A 150 -22.21 21.77 9.35
CA LEU A 150 -22.57 22.98 10.09
C LEU A 150 -21.47 24.04 10.10
N ILE A 151 -20.31 23.76 9.49
CA ILE A 151 -19.16 24.67 9.45
C ILE A 151 -19.46 25.97 8.70
N ILE A 152 -20.39 25.90 7.73
CA ILE A 152 -20.82 27.03 6.90
C ILE A 152 -21.41 28.14 7.79
N LEU A 153 -22.20 27.79 8.81
CA LEU A 153 -22.79 28.76 9.75
C LEU A 153 -21.70 29.51 10.54
N VAL A 154 -20.62 28.81 10.93
CA VAL A 154 -19.47 29.43 11.61
C VAL A 154 -18.74 30.41 10.70
N HIS A 155 -18.55 30.04 9.42
CA HIS A 155 -17.95 30.93 8.44
C HIS A 155 -18.83 32.15 8.16
N ILE A 156 -20.15 31.99 8.04
CA ILE A 156 -21.10 33.11 7.90
C ILE A 156 -21.02 34.05 9.11
N TYR A 157 -21.08 33.51 10.33
CA TYR A 157 -20.96 34.31 11.57
C TYR A 157 -19.62 35.05 11.66
N ARG A 158 -18.49 34.39 11.35
CA ARG A 158 -17.16 35.00 11.37
C ARG A 158 -17.04 36.12 10.32
N THR A 159 -17.55 35.91 9.11
CA THR A 159 -17.55 36.91 8.05
C THR A 159 -18.43 38.11 8.40
N LEU A 160 -19.64 37.89 8.94
CA LEU A 160 -20.52 38.97 9.41
C LEU A 160 -19.89 39.77 10.56
N ARG A 161 -19.26 39.09 11.53
CA ARG A 161 -18.50 39.73 12.60
C ARG A 161 -17.34 40.55 12.01
N TYR A 162 -16.57 40.01 11.09
CA TYR A 162 -15.45 40.71 10.47
C TYR A 162 -15.90 41.99 9.73
N VAL A 163 -17.00 41.93 8.98
CA VAL A 163 -17.57 43.10 8.29
C VAL A 163 -18.10 44.14 9.29
N ARG A 164 -18.73 43.70 10.39
CA ARG A 164 -19.28 44.59 11.42
C ARG A 164 -18.20 45.23 12.31
N PHE A 165 -17.10 44.53 12.57
CA PHE A 165 -16.01 44.97 13.44
C PHE A 165 -14.79 45.54 12.70
N ARG A 166 -14.94 45.90 11.42
CA ARG A 166 -13.90 46.57 10.62
C ARG A 166 -13.46 47.96 11.16
N CYS A 167 -14.09 48.46 12.24
CA CYS A 167 -13.76 49.71 12.93
C CYS A 167 -13.09 49.57 14.30
N GLY A 168 -12.67 48.37 14.73
CA GLY A 168 -11.92 48.23 15.99
C GLY A 168 -11.01 47.01 15.94
N ASP A 169 -9.70 47.25 16.14
CA ASP A 169 -8.61 46.28 16.02
C ASP A 169 -8.96 44.89 16.57
N CYS A 170 -9.20 43.95 15.66
CA CYS A 170 -9.30 42.54 15.97
C CYS A 170 -8.02 41.86 15.49
N VAL A 171 -6.97 41.89 16.32
CA VAL A 171 -5.83 40.98 16.16
C VAL A 171 -6.36 39.57 16.42
N TYR A 172 -6.38 38.74 15.37
CA TYR A 172 -6.73 37.34 15.49
C TYR A 172 -5.58 36.63 16.20
N ASP A 173 -5.67 36.49 17.52
CA ASP A 173 -4.67 35.86 18.38
C ASP A 173 -4.63 34.35 18.09
N ASN A 174 -3.88 33.94 17.06
CA ASN A 174 -3.56 32.55 16.76
C ASN A 174 -2.46 32.07 17.71
N GLU A 175 -2.68 32.15 19.01
CA GLU A 175 -1.69 31.70 19.97
C GLU A 175 -2.10 30.37 20.58
N PHE A 176 -1.55 29.30 19.99
CA PHE A 176 -1.02 28.17 20.78
C PHE A 176 0.19 28.60 21.62
N ARG A 177 0.27 29.89 22.04
CA ARG A 177 1.04 30.24 23.23
C ARG A 177 0.09 30.02 24.38
N LEU A 178 0.50 29.17 25.31
CA LEU A 178 0.01 29.31 26.66
C LEU A 178 0.27 30.78 27.04
N LYS A 179 -0.79 31.60 27.15
CA LYS A 179 -0.68 32.90 27.80
C LYS A 179 -0.14 32.59 29.18
N ASP A 180 1.13 32.92 29.41
CA ASP A 180 1.85 32.72 30.66
C ASP A 180 1.14 33.59 31.71
N LYS A 181 0.07 33.05 32.29
CA LYS A 181 -0.62 33.66 33.41
C LYS A 181 0.29 33.39 34.60
N GLU A 182 1.03 34.43 34.96
CA GLU A 182 1.93 34.55 36.12
C GLU A 182 3.38 34.09 35.88
N GLY A 183 4.26 35.08 35.65
CA GLY A 183 5.73 34.91 35.61
C GLY A 183 6.37 34.37 36.90
N PHE A 184 5.58 34.04 37.92
CA PHE A 184 6.02 33.31 39.12
C PHE A 184 6.25 31.82 38.82
N TYR A 185 5.36 31.17 38.06
CA TYR A 185 5.50 29.76 37.68
C TYR A 185 6.66 29.54 36.72
N SER A 186 6.89 30.47 35.78
CA SER A 186 8.01 30.43 34.84
C SER A 186 9.38 30.38 35.53
N LYS A 187 9.60 31.17 36.59
CA LYS A 187 10.87 31.15 37.36
C LYS A 187 11.09 29.83 38.12
N HIS A 188 10.04 29.27 38.73
CA HIS A 188 10.14 27.99 39.44
C HIS A 188 10.39 26.83 38.47
N LEU A 189 9.71 26.83 37.32
CA LEU A 189 9.94 25.86 36.24
C LEU A 189 11.37 25.97 35.69
N LEU A 190 11.90 27.18 35.50
CA LEU A 190 13.27 27.39 35.06
C LEU A 190 14.28 26.83 36.06
N LYS A 191 14.07 27.08 37.37
CA LYS A 191 14.93 26.51 38.43
C LYS A 191 14.87 24.99 38.44
N PHE A 192 13.69 24.41 38.24
CA PHE A 192 13.53 22.96 38.16
C PHE A 192 14.23 22.37 36.93
N ALA A 193 14.08 23.02 35.77
CA ALA A 193 14.74 22.62 34.53
C ALA A 193 16.28 22.70 34.65
N ASP A 194 16.81 23.77 35.24
CA ASP A 194 18.26 23.93 35.48
C ASP A 194 18.80 22.87 36.46
N ALA A 195 18.06 22.57 37.54
CA ALA A 195 18.42 21.50 38.47
C ALA A 195 18.41 20.11 37.80
N ALA A 196 17.43 19.83 36.95
CA ALA A 196 17.35 18.59 36.18
C ALA A 196 18.50 18.49 35.16
N ALA A 197 18.80 19.59 34.45
CA ALA A 197 19.91 19.65 33.50
C ALA A 197 21.26 19.37 34.19
N LYS A 198 21.50 19.98 35.35
CA LYS A 198 22.73 19.73 36.15
C LYS A 198 22.85 18.27 36.59
N ARG A 199 21.74 17.63 37.00
CA ARG A 199 21.74 16.19 37.35
C ARG A 199 22.08 15.31 36.14
N CYS A 200 21.50 15.61 34.99
CA CYS A 200 21.76 14.88 33.75
C CYS A 200 23.22 15.02 33.29
N ILE A 201 23.78 16.24 33.33
CA ILE A 201 25.20 16.49 33.02
C ILE A 201 26.11 15.71 33.99
N LYS A 202 25.79 15.67 35.28
CA LYS A 202 26.57 14.92 36.27
C LYS A 202 26.51 13.41 36.01
N GLN A 203 25.34 12.87 35.64
CA GLN A 203 25.20 11.46 35.27
C GLN A 203 26.01 11.10 34.03
N ASN A 204 25.97 11.92 32.98
CA ASN A 204 26.78 11.68 31.77
C ASN A 204 28.29 11.73 32.06
N LYS A 205 28.74 12.68 32.90
CA LYS A 205 30.15 12.71 33.32
C LYS A 205 30.55 11.45 34.08
N ASN A 206 29.71 11.00 35.01
CA ASN A 206 29.98 9.78 35.78
C ASN A 206 29.99 8.51 34.91
N ALA A 207 29.11 8.42 33.90
CA ALA A 207 29.10 7.31 32.96
C ALA A 207 30.39 7.28 32.12
N GLN A 208 30.87 8.45 31.67
CA GLN A 208 32.13 8.56 30.92
C GLN A 208 33.38 8.19 31.76
N THR A 209 33.37 8.45 33.07
CA THR A 209 34.48 8.07 33.96
C THR A 209 34.49 6.57 34.30
N GLN A 210 33.39 5.84 34.07
CA GLN A 210 33.30 4.39 34.31
C GLN A 210 33.71 3.53 33.11
N GLU A 211 33.86 4.13 31.92
CA GLU A 211 34.32 3.45 30.70
C GLU A 211 35.86 3.47 30.53
N PHE A 212 36.60 4.08 31.46
CA PHE A 212 38.07 4.09 31.54
C PHE A 212 38.55 3.38 32.81
#